data_AF-A0A4C1WUU7-F1
#
_entry.id   AF-A0A4C1WUU7-F1
#
_cell.length_a   1.000
_cell.length_b   1.000
_cell.length_c   1.000
_cell.angle_alpha   90.00
_cell.angle_beta   90.00
_cell.angle_gamma   90.00
#
_symmetry.space_group_name_H-M   'P 1'
#
loop_
_entity.id
_entity.type
_entity.pdbx_description
1 polymer ?
#
loop_
_entity_poly.entity_id
_entity_poly.type
_entity_poly.pdbx_seq_one_letter_code
_entity_poly.pdbx_strand_id
1 'polypeptide(L)'
;MRVREVRYPNYEPVPALRNPDNTLALQDWEKDECLANSIKRQCLHTSTLHDSLHIYQVEKVVRQKVSHNPNDDLDPVTLDEVKGLVKNLKTRKAPGLDISNEATIGTLGRNI
;
A
#
# COMPACT_ATOMS: atom_id res chain seq x y z
N MET A 1 58.99 4.37 -9.50
CA MET A 1 57.51 4.38 -9.58
C MET A 1 56.98 4.95 -8.27
N ARG A 2 56.34 6.14 -8.27
CA ARG A 2 55.76 6.72 -7.05
C ARG A 2 54.27 6.41 -7.07
N VAL A 3 53.82 5.55 -6.17
CA VAL A 3 52.39 5.28 -5.97
C VAL A 3 51.80 6.50 -5.27
N ARG A 4 50.95 7.26 -5.96
CA ARG A 4 50.21 8.37 -5.34
C ARG A 4 48.97 7.78 -4.70
N GLU A 5 48.87 7.95 -3.39
CA GLU A 5 47.69 7.57 -2.62
C GLU A 5 46.55 8.55 -2.95
N VAL A 6 45.47 8.05 -3.55
CA VAL A 6 44.28 8.86 -3.87
C VAL A 6 43.47 8.98 -2.59
N ARG A 7 43.55 10.14 -1.93
CA ARG A 7 42.80 10.42 -0.70
C ARG A 7 41.53 11.18 -1.05
N TYR A 8 40.37 10.53 -0.94
CA TYR A 8 39.07 11.19 -1.09
C TYR A 8 38.73 11.93 0.22
N PRO A 9 38.35 13.23 0.16
CA PRO A 9 38.28 14.09 1.34
C PRO A 9 37.24 13.67 2.40
N ASN A 10 36.37 12.70 2.11
CA ASN A 10 35.34 12.20 3.03
C ASN A 10 35.25 10.66 3.05
N TYR A 11 36.33 9.95 2.72
CA TYR A 11 36.31 8.49 2.76
C TYR A 11 36.50 8.00 4.20
N GLU A 12 35.44 7.46 4.80
CA GLU A 12 35.57 6.65 6.00
C GLU A 12 36.07 5.25 5.62
N PRO A 13 37.17 4.77 6.21
CA PRO A 13 37.66 3.42 5.96
C PRO A 13 36.60 2.39 6.37
N VAL A 14 36.27 1.47 5.46
CA VAL A 14 35.43 0.32 5.80
C VAL A 14 36.10 -0.47 6.94
N PRO A 15 35.39 -0.74 8.04
CA PRO A 15 35.94 -1.54 9.13
C PRO A 15 36.44 -2.90 8.64
N ALA A 16 37.54 -3.38 9.22
CA ALA A 16 38.10 -4.66 8.84
C ALA A 16 37.09 -5.80 9.11
N LEU A 17 36.81 -6.60 8.08
CA LEU A 17 35.93 -7.76 8.18
C LEU A 17 36.60 -8.86 9.00
N ARG A 18 35.80 -9.55 9.81
CA ARG A 18 36.29 -10.60 10.72
C ARG A 18 35.53 -11.90 10.50
N ASN A 19 36.28 -12.97 10.46
CA ASN A 19 35.75 -14.32 10.45
C ASN A 19 35.02 -14.63 11.77
N PRO A 20 34.21 -15.71 11.83
CA PRO A 20 33.49 -16.10 13.05
C PRO A 20 34.40 -16.37 14.25
N ASP A 21 35.66 -16.74 14.01
CA ASP A 21 36.71 -16.95 15.01
C ASP A 21 37.42 -15.64 15.44
N ASN A 22 36.90 -14.48 14.99
CA ASN A 22 37.43 -13.14 15.25
C ASN A 22 38.79 -12.85 14.62
N THR A 23 39.27 -13.71 13.70
CA THR A 23 40.44 -13.43 12.86
C THR A 23 40.08 -12.44 11.75
N LEU A 24 41.07 -11.72 11.22
CA LEU A 24 40.84 -10.81 10.09
C LEU A 24 40.62 -11.62 8.81
N ALA A 25 39.57 -11.29 8.06
CA ALA A 25 39.35 -11.86 6.73
C ALA A 25 40.32 -11.21 5.73
N LEU A 26 41.29 -11.98 5.24
CA LEU A 26 42.36 -11.47 4.38
C LEU A 26 42.09 -11.79 2.91
N GLN A 27 41.56 -12.99 2.63
CA GLN A 27 41.22 -13.43 1.30
C GLN A 27 39.83 -12.93 0.90
N ASP A 28 39.61 -12.72 -0.40
CA ASP A 28 38.33 -12.22 -0.90
C ASP A 28 37.17 -13.20 -0.63
N TRP A 29 37.42 -14.51 -0.67
CA TRP A 29 36.40 -15.51 -0.34
C TRP A 29 35.99 -15.49 1.15
N GLU A 30 36.93 -15.20 2.06
CA GLU A 30 36.66 -15.04 3.50
C GLU A 30 35.84 -13.78 3.74
N LYS A 31 36.15 -12.70 3.00
CA LYS A 31 35.41 -11.42 3.08
C LYS A 31 33.99 -11.56 2.56
N ASP A 32 33.79 -12.28 1.45
CA ASP A 32 32.47 -12.58 0.91
C ASP A 32 31.64 -13.42 1.88
N GLU A 33 32.23 -14.44 2.50
CA GLU A 33 31.56 -15.26 3.50
C GLU A 33 31.20 -14.45 4.77
N CYS A 34 32.12 -13.63 5.26
CA CYS A 34 31.88 -12.73 6.39
C CYS A 34 30.70 -11.78 6.09
N LEU A 35 30.67 -11.18 4.90
CA LEU A 35 29.60 -10.28 4.49
C LEU A 35 28.25 -11.00 4.37
N ALA A 36 28.24 -12.16 3.70
CA ALA A 36 27.03 -12.99 3.58
C ALA A 36 26.49 -13.41 4.95
N ASN A 37 27.36 -13.82 5.87
CA ASN A 37 26.99 -14.20 7.23
C ASN A 37 26.47 -13.00 8.06
N SER A 38 27.10 -11.83 7.92
CA SER A 38 26.64 -10.59 8.57
C SER A 38 25.24 -10.19 8.09
N ILE A 39 25.02 -10.15 6.78
CA ILE A 39 23.72 -9.87 6.17
C ILE A 39 22.69 -10.90 6.62
N LYS A 40 23.01 -12.20 6.55
CA LYS A 40 22.11 -13.28 6.99
C LYS A 40 21.69 -13.12 8.45
N ARG A 41 22.62 -12.77 9.35
CA ARG A 41 22.31 -12.54 10.78
C ARG A 41 21.41 -11.32 10.97
N GLN A 42 21.69 -10.22 10.28
CA GLN A 42 20.86 -9.01 10.31
C GLN A 42 19.45 -9.31 9.79
N CYS A 43 19.33 -10.02 8.68
CA CYS A 43 18.06 -10.44 8.11
C CYS A 43 17.30 -11.39 9.05
N LEU A 44 17.95 -12.37 9.66
CA LEU A 44 17.30 -13.30 10.58
C LEU A 44 16.71 -12.58 11.80
N HIS A 45 17.43 -11.59 12.34
CA HIS A 45 16.94 -10.77 13.44
C HIS A 45 15.70 -9.96 13.05
N THR A 46 15.65 -9.42 11.83
CA THR A 46 14.46 -8.74 11.30
C THR A 46 13.31 -9.69 10.95
N SER A 47 13.62 -10.95 10.62
CA SER A 47 12.62 -11.98 10.30
C SER A 47 11.90 -12.53 11.54
N THR A 48 12.45 -12.33 12.75
CA THR A 48 11.85 -12.84 14.01
C THR A 48 10.82 -11.92 14.66
N LEU A 49 10.29 -10.91 13.96
CA LEU A 49 9.13 -10.14 14.45
C LEU A 49 7.85 -10.50 13.69
N HIS A 50 7.64 -11.79 13.48
CA HIS A 50 6.30 -12.33 13.43
C HIS A 50 5.74 -12.28 14.85
N ASP A 51 5.27 -11.10 15.27
CA ASP A 51 4.45 -11.00 16.47
C ASP A 51 3.23 -11.89 16.26
N SER A 52 3.21 -13.05 16.93
CA SER A 52 2.12 -14.01 16.83
C SER A 52 0.78 -13.37 17.13
N LEU A 53 0.75 -12.34 17.99
CA LEU A 53 -0.44 -11.55 18.27
C LEU A 53 -0.84 -10.71 17.05
N HIS A 54 0.11 -10.04 16.40
CA HIS A 54 -0.13 -9.29 15.17
C HIS A 54 -0.66 -10.18 14.04
N ILE A 55 -0.04 -11.35 13.81
CA ILE A 55 -0.51 -12.31 12.78
C ILE A 55 -1.93 -12.75 13.09
N TYR A 56 -2.20 -13.15 14.33
CA TYR A 56 -3.54 -13.54 14.77
C TYR A 56 -4.57 -12.43 14.57
N GLN A 57 -4.20 -11.18 14.88
CA GLN A 57 -5.07 -10.01 14.66
C GLN A 57 -5.36 -9.79 13.18
N VAL A 58 -4.35 -9.86 12.31
CA VAL A 58 -4.52 -9.71 10.86
C VAL A 58 -5.42 -10.82 10.31
N GLU A 59 -5.16 -12.08 10.65
CA GLU A 59 -6.00 -13.19 10.21
C GLU A 59 -7.45 -13.08 10.69
N LYS A 60 -7.65 -12.65 11.94
CA LYS A 60 -8.98 -12.43 12.51
C LYS A 60 -9.74 -11.35 11.73
N VAL A 61 -9.10 -10.22 11.44
CA VAL A 61 -9.71 -9.12 10.66
C VAL A 61 -10.01 -9.54 9.23
N VAL A 62 -9.10 -10.27 8.58
CA VAL A 62 -9.31 -10.78 7.22
C VAL A 62 -10.51 -11.73 7.18
N ARG A 63 -10.60 -12.70 8.10
CA ARG A 63 -11.76 -13.61 8.20
C ARG A 63 -13.07 -12.84 8.39
N GLN A 64 -13.08 -11.86 9.30
CA GLN A 64 -14.26 -11.04 9.55
C GLN A 64 -14.71 -10.29 8.29
N LYS A 65 -13.78 -9.62 7.60
CA LYS A 65 -14.09 -8.88 6.36
C LYS A 65 -14.55 -9.76 5.21
N VAL A 66 -13.98 -10.97 5.08
CA VAL A 66 -14.42 -11.95 4.06
C VAL A 66 -15.81 -12.51 4.39
N SER A 67 -16.14 -12.69 5.67
CA SER A 67 -17.47 -13.14 6.08
C SER A 67 -18.54 -12.04 6.04
N HIS A 68 -18.14 -10.77 6.05
CA HIS A 68 -19.06 -9.64 6.00
C HIS A 68 -19.50 -9.39 4.56
N ASN A 69 -20.80 -9.21 4.34
CA ASN A 69 -21.28 -8.81 3.04
C ASN A 69 -20.90 -7.32 2.83
N PRO A 70 -20.33 -6.91 1.68
CA PRO A 70 -20.04 -5.49 1.40
C PRO A 70 -21.28 -4.58 1.46
N ASN A 71 -22.48 -5.15 1.52
CA ASN A 71 -23.76 -4.44 1.50
C ASN A 71 -24.34 -4.12 2.89
N ASP A 72 -23.70 -4.55 4.00
CA ASP A 72 -24.31 -4.47 5.33
C ASP A 72 -24.11 -3.12 6.05
N ASP A 73 -23.30 -2.20 5.51
CA ASP A 73 -22.93 -0.96 6.21
C ASP A 73 -23.81 0.25 5.86
N LEU A 74 -24.60 0.21 4.78
CA LEU A 74 -25.42 1.34 4.34
C LEU A 74 -26.77 0.87 3.83
N ASP A 75 -27.83 1.52 4.34
CA ASP A 75 -29.16 1.38 3.75
C ASP A 75 -29.10 1.78 2.25
N PRO A 76 -29.75 1.03 1.36
CA PRO A 76 -29.87 1.43 -0.03
C PRO A 76 -30.42 2.84 -0.15
N VAL A 77 -29.77 3.69 -0.95
CA VAL A 77 -30.26 5.04 -1.24
C VAL A 77 -31.69 4.95 -1.78
N THR A 78 -32.61 5.65 -1.12
CA THR A 78 -34.03 5.58 -1.47
C THR A 78 -34.38 6.55 -2.60
N LEU A 79 -35.42 6.24 -3.38
CA LEU A 79 -35.89 7.13 -4.44
C LEU A 79 -36.32 8.50 -3.91
N ASP A 80 -36.93 8.53 -2.72
CA ASP A 80 -37.40 9.78 -2.10
C ASP A 80 -36.26 10.66 -1.61
N GLU A 81 -35.15 10.06 -1.13
CA GLU A 81 -33.92 10.77 -0.81
C GLU A 81 -33.35 11.46 -2.05
N VAL A 82 -33.19 10.73 -3.16
CA VAL A 82 -32.72 11.28 -4.44
C VAL A 82 -33.67 12.38 -4.95
N LYS A 83 -34.98 12.13 -4.90
CA LYS A 83 -36.01 13.08 -5.33
C LYS A 83 -36.01 14.34 -4.47
N GLY A 84 -35.78 14.23 -3.17
CA GLY A 84 -35.64 15.36 -2.26
C GLY A 84 -34.42 16.22 -2.58
N LEU A 85 -33.27 15.58 -2.84
CA LEU A 85 -32.04 16.27 -3.23
C LEU A 85 -32.21 17.00 -4.56
N VAL A 86 -32.78 16.34 -5.58
CA VAL A 86 -33.04 16.94 -6.90
C VAL A 86 -33.94 18.17 -6.78
N LYS A 87 -34.98 18.14 -5.94
CA LYS A 87 -35.87 19.28 -5.70
C LYS A 87 -35.19 20.44 -4.98
N ASN A 88 -34.24 20.15 -4.09
CA ASN A 88 -33.55 21.14 -3.27
C ASN A 88 -32.28 21.70 -3.94
N LEU A 89 -31.88 21.17 -5.10
CA LEU A 89 -30.78 21.71 -5.91
C LEU A 89 -31.15 23.12 -6.40
N LYS A 90 -30.52 24.13 -5.79
CA LYS A 90 -30.58 25.51 -6.29
C LYS A 90 -29.73 25.60 -7.56
N THR A 91 -30.37 25.67 -8.71
CA THR A 91 -29.68 25.92 -9.98
C THR A 91 -29.25 27.40 -10.03
N ARG A 92 -27.98 27.68 -9.74
CA ARG A 92 -27.37 28.94 -10.19
C ARG A 92 -26.98 28.75 -11.65
N LYS A 93 -28.00 28.69 -12.52
CA LYS A 93 -27.86 28.46 -13.96
C LYS A 93 -27.01 29.60 -14.53
N ALA A 94 -25.81 29.31 -15.04
CA ALA A 94 -25.20 30.17 -16.05
C ALA A 94 -26.01 29.98 -17.35
N PRO A 95 -26.23 31.02 -18.18
CA PRO A 95 -26.93 30.85 -19.46
C PRO A 95 -26.08 29.94 -20.38
N GLY A 96 -26.39 28.65 -20.44
CA GLY A 96 -25.61 27.72 -21.26
C GLY A 96 -26.07 26.27 -21.16
N LEU A 97 -26.59 25.78 -22.29
CA LEU A 97 -26.77 24.39 -22.72
C LEU A 97 -27.56 23.45 -21.77
N ASP A 98 -28.87 23.37 -21.97
CA ASP A 98 -29.69 22.26 -21.44
C ASP A 98 -29.31 20.96 -22.17
N ILE A 99 -28.64 20.06 -21.45
CA ILE A 99 -28.52 18.65 -21.85
C ILE A 99 -29.85 17.95 -21.54
N SER A 100 -30.85 18.17 -22.40
CA SER A 100 -32.14 17.49 -22.34
C SER A 100 -31.94 16.01 -22.73
N ASN A 101 -32.08 15.10 -21.78
CA ASN A 101 -32.29 13.67 -22.07
C ASN A 101 -33.79 13.43 -22.25
N GLU A 102 -34.27 13.58 -23.48
CA GLU A 102 -35.64 13.25 -23.86
C GLU A 102 -35.85 11.73 -23.76
N ALA A 103 -36.58 11.28 -22.74
CA ALA A 103 -37.18 9.96 -22.70
C ALA A 103 -38.71 10.14 -22.69
N THR A 104 -39.32 10.03 -23.86
CA THR A 104 -40.76 10.10 -24.07
C THR A 104 -41.45 8.93 -23.35
N ILE A 105 -42.02 9.15 -22.16
CA ILE A 105 -42.98 8.22 -21.57
C ILE A 105 -44.31 8.43 -22.30
N GLY A 106 -44.53 7.67 -23.37
CA GLY A 106 -45.80 7.62 -24.09
C GLY A 106 -46.91 7.11 -23.18
N THR A 107 -47.77 8.01 -22.71
CA THR A 107 -49.04 7.66 -22.10
C THR A 107 -49.99 7.20 -23.19
N LEU A 108 -50.29 5.91 -23.27
CA LEU A 108 -51.41 5.41 -24.06
C LEU A 108 -52.54 5.00 -23.11
N GLY A 109 -53.42 5.97 -22.81
CA GLY A 109 -54.78 5.65 -22.42
C GLY A 109 -55.47 4.95 -23.59
N ARG A 110 -55.90 3.71 -23.40
CA ARG A 110 -56.90 3.06 -24.24
C ARG A 110 -58.07 2.68 -23.36
N ASN A 111 -59.13 3.47 -23.48
CA ASN A 111 -60.49 3.07 -23.13
C ASN A 111 -60.86 1.84 -23.95
N ILE A 112 -61.40 0.81 -23.28
CA ILE A 112 -62.53 0.02 -23.77
C ILE A 112 -63.40 -0.29 -22.55
#